data_AF-A0AA38FZY2-F1
#
_entry.id   AF-A0AA38FZY2-F1
#
_cell.length_a   1.000
_cell.length_b   1.000
_cell.length_c   1.000
_cell.angle_alpha   90.00
_cell.angle_beta   90.00
_cell.angle_gamma   90.00
#
_symmetry.space_group_name_H-M   'P 1'
#
loop_
_entity.id
_entity.type
_entity.pdbx_description
1 polymer ?
#
loop_
_entity_poly.entity_id
_entity_poly.type
_entity_poly.pdbx_seq_one_letter_code
_entity_poly.pdbx_strand_id
1 'polypeptide(L)' 'MSSEAVLGRLKEKGLLRSQALIAGKWVDARDGNTFPVYNPATQELLANAAYMGGNETKDAIASANNAFY' A
#
# COMPACT_ATOMS: atom_id res chain seq x y z
N MET A 1 -9.65 20.99 5.88
CA MET A 1 -8.82 20.27 6.88
C MET A 1 -7.70 19.61 6.10
N SER A 2 -6.46 19.68 6.59
CA SER A 2 -5.30 19.12 5.88
C SER A 2 -5.05 17.63 6.23
N SER A 3 -4.27 16.94 5.41
CA SER A 3 -4.02 15.50 5.38
C SER A 3 -3.23 15.10 6.61
N GLU A 4 -2.29 15.96 7.00
CA GLU A 4 -1.58 15.88 8.28
C GLU A 4 -2.53 15.87 9.48
N ALA A 5 -3.66 16.61 9.42
CA ALA A 5 -4.63 16.63 10.50
C ALA A 5 -5.49 15.36 10.58
N VAL A 6 -5.62 14.59 9.48
CA VAL A 6 -6.31 13.30 9.48
C VAL A 6 -5.34 12.18 9.89
N LEU A 7 -4.14 12.16 9.33
CA LEU A 7 -3.10 11.18 9.67
C LEU A 7 -2.63 11.34 11.12
N GLY A 8 -2.57 12.57 11.62
CA GLY A 8 -2.24 12.87 13.02
C GLY A 8 -3.26 12.39 14.04
N ARG A 9 -4.46 11.96 13.62
CA ARG A 9 -5.50 11.40 14.51
C ARG A 9 -5.39 9.88 14.68
N LEU A 10 -4.55 9.21 13.90
CA LEU A 10 -4.33 7.78 14.06
C LEU A 10 -3.61 7.53 15.37
N LYS A 11 -4.23 6.74 16.25
CA LYS A 11 -3.58 6.28 17.50
C LYS A 11 -2.32 5.48 17.19
N GLU A 12 -2.42 4.58 16.20
CA GLU A 12 -1.34 3.72 15.76
C GLU A 12 -0.87 4.13 14.37
N LYS A 13 0.21 4.92 14.30
CA LYS A 13 0.76 5.45 13.04
C LYS A 13 1.20 4.34 12.07
N GLY A 14 1.54 3.15 12.57
CA GLY A 14 1.98 2.01 11.77
C GLY A 14 0.87 1.30 10.99
N LEU A 15 -0.40 1.66 11.19
CA LEU A 15 -1.52 1.08 10.45
C LEU A 15 -1.67 1.65 9.03
N LEU A 16 -1.27 2.91 8.82
CA LEU A 16 -1.23 3.47 7.48
C LEU A 16 -0.01 2.92 6.73
N ARG A 17 -0.26 2.22 5.63
CA ARG A 17 0.78 1.65 4.76
C ARG A 17 0.50 2.00 3.30
N SER A 18 1.54 2.41 2.59
CA SER A 18 1.55 2.65 1.15
C SER A 18 2.09 1.47 0.34
N GLN A 19 2.80 0.54 1.00
CA GLN A 19 3.35 -0.67 0.41
C GLN A 19 2.28 -1.75 0.26
N ALA A 20 2.48 -2.72 -0.64
CA ALA A 20 1.66 -3.93 -0.65
C ALA A 20 2.25 -5.00 0.27
N LEU A 21 1.40 -5.88 0.80
CA LEU A 21 1.82 -7.03 1.59
C LEU A 21 1.90 -8.26 0.70
N ILE A 22 3.12 -8.73 0.39
CA ILE A 22 3.38 -9.92 -0.42
C ILE A 22 4.32 -10.84 0.36
N ALA A 23 3.98 -12.14 0.43
CA ALA A 23 4.79 -13.13 1.16
C ALA A 23 5.08 -12.74 2.63
N GLY A 24 4.11 -12.10 3.30
CA GLY A 24 4.26 -11.62 4.68
C GLY A 24 5.17 -10.39 4.84
N LYS A 25 5.58 -9.74 3.74
CA LYS A 25 6.47 -8.57 3.76
C LYS A 25 5.80 -7.37 3.09
N TRP A 26 6.01 -6.19 3.68
CA TRP A 26 5.65 -4.93 3.05
C TRP A 26 6.69 -4.60 1.98
N VAL A 27 6.25 -4.45 0.73
CA VAL A 27 7.11 -4.22 -0.43
C VAL A 27 6.58 -3.09 -1.31
N ASP A 28 7.50 -2.35 -1.92
CA ASP A 28 7.22 -1.38 -2.97
C ASP A 28 7.02 -2.10 -4.32
N ALA A 29 6.46 -1.39 -5.31
CA ALA A 29 6.39 -1.92 -6.68
C ALA A 29 7.81 -2.11 -7.21
N ARG A 30 8.05 -3.15 -8.00
CA ARG A 30 9.38 -3.50 -8.51
C ARG A 30 9.95 -2.43 -9.44
N ASP A 31 9.08 -1.73 -10.16
CA ASP A 31 9.43 -0.57 -11.00
C ASP A 31 9.39 0.76 -10.22
N GLY A 32 9.08 0.74 -8.92
CA GLY A 32 8.95 1.91 -8.07
C GLY A 32 7.69 2.74 -8.32
N ASN A 33 6.78 2.31 -9.20
CA ASN A 33 5.59 3.08 -9.52
C ASN A 33 4.60 3.12 -8.33
N THR A 34 3.96 4.27 -8.19
CA THR A 34 2.92 4.50 -7.19
C THR A 34 1.76 5.26 -7.81
N PHE A 35 0.59 5.21 -7.16
CA PHE A 35 -0.58 6.00 -7.54
C PHE A 35 -1.14 6.76 -6.34
N PRO A 36 -1.65 7.98 -6.54
CA PRO A 36 -2.17 8.79 -5.46
C PRO A 36 -3.56 8.30 -5.00
N VAL A 37 -3.78 8.30 -3.69
CA VAL A 37 -5.08 8.03 -3.05
C VAL A 37 -5.60 9.32 -2.46
N TYR A 38 -6.77 9.76 -2.92
CA TYR A 38 -7.39 11.01 -2.48
C TYR A 38 -8.60 10.78 -1.58
N ASN A 39 -8.84 11.72 -0.67
CA ASN A 39 -10.11 11.83 0.04
C ASN A 39 -11.18 12.39 -0.92
N PRO A 40 -12.27 11.66 -1.22
CA PRO A 40 -13.28 12.12 -2.18
C PRO A 40 -14.06 13.35 -1.72
N ALA A 41 -14.13 13.63 -0.41
CA ALA A 41 -14.87 14.77 0.12
C ALA A 41 -14.08 16.09 0.04
N THR A 42 -12.76 16.02 0.14
CA THR A 42 -11.88 17.20 0.20
C THR A 42 -10.89 17.29 -0.96
N GLN A 43 -10.81 16.26 -1.79
CA GLN A 43 -9.83 16.08 -2.88
C GLN A 43 -8.37 16.05 -2.41
N GLU A 44 -8.17 15.82 -1.12
CA GLU A 44 -6.86 15.88 -0.52
C GLU A 44 -6.08 14.56 -0.69
N LEU A 45 -4.77 14.65 -0.95
CA LEU A 45 -3.89 13.49 -1.04
C LEU A 45 -3.67 12.86 0.34
N LEU A 46 -4.01 11.58 0.47
CA LEU A 46 -3.82 10.78 1.68
C LEU A 46 -2.50 10.02 1.66
N ALA A 47 -2.18 9.34 0.56
CA ALA A 47 -0.95 8.57 0.38
C ALA A 47 -0.69 8.27 -1.10
N ASN A 48 0.55 7.88 -1.44
CA ASN A 48 0.87 7.26 -2.72
C ASN A 48 1.02 5.75 -2.50
N ALA A 49 0.09 4.94 -2.99
CA ALA A 49 0.11 3.50 -2.83
C ALA A 49 0.93 2.85 -3.94
N ALA A 50 1.63 1.76 -3.64
CA ALA A 50 2.43 1.01 -4.61
C ALA A 50 1.56 0.46 -5.75
N TYR A 51 1.98 0.72 -6.99
CA TYR A 51 1.26 0.32 -8.19
C TYR A 51 1.78 -1.02 -8.69
N MET A 52 1.25 -2.11 -8.13
CA MET A 52 1.75 -3.47 -8.40
C MET A 52 1.41 -3.94 -9.82
N GLY A 53 2.36 -4.64 -10.44
CA GLY A 53 2.23 -5.20 -11.77
C GLY A 53 2.10 -6.72 -11.79
N GLY A 54 2.24 -7.28 -12.99
CA GLY A 54 2.10 -8.72 -13.22
C GLY A 54 3.22 -9.55 -12.57
N ASN A 55 4.39 -8.97 -12.31
CA ASN A 55 5.50 -9.67 -11.68
C ASN A 55 5.26 -9.91 -10.19
N GLU A 56 4.87 -8.87 -9.47
CA GLU A 56 4.54 -8.90 -8.06
C GLU A 56 3.32 -9.80 -7.82
N THR A 57 2.36 -9.76 -8.75
CA THR A 57 1.20 -10.68 -8.72
C THR A 57 1.64 -12.15 -8.83
N LYS A 58 2.59 -12.48 -9.72
CA LYS A 58 3.15 -13.84 -9.82
C LYS A 58 3.87 -14.27 -8.55
N ASP A 59 4.67 -13.37 -7.95
CA ASP A 59 5.36 -13.64 -6.68
C ASP A 59 4.35 -13.92 -5.55
N ALA A 60 3.26 -13.15 -5.50
CA ALA A 60 2.19 -13.35 -4.52
C ALA A 60 1.51 -14.71 -4.68
N ILE A 61 1.18 -15.12 -5.91
CA ILE A 61 0.59 -16.43 -6.21
C ILE A 61 1.55 -17.56 -5.80
N ALA A 62 2.81 -17.47 -6.22
CA ALA A 62 3.82 -18.48 -5.89
C ALA A 62 4.02 -18.61 -4.37
N SER A 63 4.08 -17.48 -3.66
CA SER A 63 4.21 -17.49 -2.20
C SER A 63 2.99 -18.07 -1.50
N ALA A 64 1.78 -17.77 -1.97
CA ALA A 64 0.55 -18.32 -1.41
C ALA A 64 0.49 -19.85 -1.62
N ASN A 65 0.86 -20.32 -2.81
CA ASN A 65 0.94 -21.75 -3.09
C ASN A 65 1.96 -22.46 -2.19
N ASN A 66 3.15 -21.88 -2.01
CA ASN A 66 4.19 -22.45 -1.15
C ASN A 66 3.82 -22.44 0.34
N ALA A 67 2.94 -21.55 0.79
CA ALA A 67 2.49 -21.51 2.18
C ALA A 67 1.34 -22.50 2.48
N PHE A 68 0.70 -23.03 1.44
CA PHE A 68 -0.44 -23.94 1.56
C PHE A 68 -0.03 -25.40 1.76
N TYR A 69 1.16 -25.78 1.27
CA TYR A 69 1.74 -27.12 1.39
C TYR A 69 2.94 -27.11 2.35
#